data_AF-W7DH89-F1
#
_entry.id   AF-W7DH89-F1
#
_cell.length_a   1.000
_cell.length_b   1.000
_cell.length_c   1.000
_cell.angle_alpha   90.00
_cell.angle_beta   90.00
_cell.angle_gamma   90.00
#
_symmetry.space_group_name_H-M   'P 1'
#
loop_
_entity.id
_entity.type
_entity.pdbx_description
1 polymer ?
#
loop_
_entity_poly.entity_id
_entity_poly.type
_entity_poly.pdbx_seq_one_letter_code
_entity_poly.pdbx_strand_id
1 'polypeptide(L)'
;MKNFFVRHSNLTLNYEYFYNVLDQETISLDSLMNSIEKLQVMIVNLNSPNDDPQLIFESLNSTGVDLKDGDKIRNYLLMNELPDAQVAYFKNYWEPIEERTNFDLSSFFRDYLTVKTYKYPNISKVYETFIEFYSFKYNDKMSFFD
;
A
#
# COMPACT_ATOMS: atom_id res chain seq x y z
N MET A 1 17.81 32.80 11.43
CA MET A 1 17.33 31.61 10.70
C MET A 1 17.23 30.45 11.67
N LYS A 2 16.06 30.24 12.28
CA LYS A 2 15.77 29.11 13.17
C LYS A 2 14.34 28.67 12.85
N ASN A 3 14.13 27.34 12.77
CA ASN A 3 12.84 26.63 12.73
C ASN A 3 12.31 26.13 11.37
N PHE A 4 13.14 25.49 10.53
CA PHE A 4 12.62 24.60 9.45
C PHE A 4 12.78 23.10 9.76
N PHE A 5 13.49 22.73 10.84
CA PHE A 5 13.68 21.34 11.24
C PHE A 5 12.66 20.95 12.33
N VAL A 6 11.53 20.39 11.91
CA VAL A 6 10.66 19.65 12.82
C VAL A 6 11.28 18.26 12.96
N ARG A 7 12.05 18.06 14.04
CA ARG A 7 12.87 16.85 14.30
C ARG A 7 12.16 15.51 14.06
N HIS A 8 10.84 15.46 14.24
CA HIS A 8 10.04 14.24 14.08
C HIS A 8 9.18 14.21 12.82
N SER A 9 9.34 15.18 11.91
CA SER A 9 8.63 15.14 10.63
C SER A 9 9.28 14.14 9.69
N ASN A 10 8.45 13.46 8.88
CA ASN A 10 8.95 12.57 7.82
C ASN A 10 9.91 13.30 6.86
N LEU A 11 9.72 14.61 6.65
CA LEU A 11 10.61 15.41 5.82
C LEU A 11 12.01 15.52 6.43
N THR A 12 12.11 15.84 7.72
CA THR A 12 13.39 15.92 8.43
C THR A 12 14.07 14.56 8.52
N LEU A 13 13.32 13.50 8.85
CA LEU A 13 13.86 12.14 8.93
C LEU A 13 14.40 11.65 7.57
N ASN A 14 13.65 11.86 6.49
CA ASN A 14 14.10 11.49 5.14
C ASN A 14 15.31 12.31 4.70
N TYR A 15 15.32 13.61 4.97
CA TYR A 15 16.49 14.46 4.67
C TYR A 15 17.75 13.96 5.39
N GLU A 16 17.66 13.70 6.69
CA GLU A 16 18.79 13.19 7.49
C GLU A 16 19.25 11.82 6.99
N TYR A 17 18.31 10.92 6.65
CA TYR A 17 18.62 9.62 6.06
C TYR A 17 19.41 9.78 4.75
N PHE A 18 18.88 10.53 3.78
CA PHE A 18 19.55 10.71 2.49
C PHE A 18 20.91 11.42 2.64
N TYR A 19 21.00 12.41 3.55
CA TYR A 19 22.27 13.07 3.83
C TYR A 19 23.33 12.08 4.32
N ASN A 20 22.98 11.24 5.30
CA ASN A 20 23.90 10.24 5.85
C ASN A 20 24.31 9.18 4.82
N VAL A 21 23.38 8.73 3.97
CA VAL A 21 23.68 7.79 2.88
C VAL A 21 24.65 8.43 1.88
N LEU A 22 24.38 9.67 1.45
CA LEU A 22 25.21 10.37 0.48
C LEU A 22 26.61 10.71 1.01
N ASP A 23 26.76 10.91 2.32
CA ASP A 23 28.07 11.14 2.96
C ASP A 23 28.93 9.87 3.00
N GLN A 24 28.30 8.69 3.07
CA GLN A 24 29.00 7.40 3.11
C GLN A 24 29.27 6.80 1.72
N GLU A 25 28.50 7.20 0.71
CA GLU A 25 28.61 6.70 -0.66
C GLU A 25 29.63 7.50 -1.48
N THR A 26 30.36 6.83 -2.38
CA THR A 26 31.29 7.50 -3.32
C THR A 26 30.61 7.97 -4.59
N ILE A 27 29.33 8.35 -4.53
CA ILE A 27 28.59 8.83 -5.70
C ILE A 27 29.02 10.26 -6.04
N SER A 28 29.30 10.55 -7.32
CA SER A 28 29.56 11.92 -7.74
C SER A 28 28.28 12.73 -7.77
N LEU A 29 28.40 14.03 -7.49
CA LEU A 29 27.27 14.97 -7.58
C LEU A 29 26.62 14.92 -8.97
N ASP A 30 27.41 14.86 -10.04
CA ASP A 30 26.91 14.77 -11.41
C ASP A 30 26.09 13.49 -11.63
N SER A 31 26.53 12.34 -11.10
CA SER A 31 25.80 11.07 -11.21
C SER A 31 24.48 11.11 -10.44
N LEU A 32 24.48 11.71 -9.24
CA LEU A 32 23.27 11.90 -8.45
C LEU A 32 22.26 12.79 -9.20
N MET A 33 22.69 13.95 -9.67
CA MET A 33 21.83 14.91 -10.39
C MET A 33 21.24 14.29 -11.66
N ASN A 34 22.08 13.64 -12.48
CA ASN A 34 21.64 12.93 -13.68
C ASN A 34 20.65 11.79 -13.38
N SER A 35 20.71 11.20 -12.17
CA SER A 35 19.77 10.15 -11.77
C SER A 35 18.43 10.73 -11.32
N ILE A 36 18.46 11.86 -10.60
CA ILE A 36 17.26 12.60 -10.20
C ILE A 36 16.51 13.11 -11.42
N GLU A 37 17.21 13.61 -12.45
CA GLU A 37 16.59 14.08 -13.70
C GLU A 37 15.84 12.99 -14.48
N LYS A 38 16.16 11.71 -14.23
CA LYS A 38 15.45 10.58 -14.84
C LYS A 38 14.18 10.19 -14.08
N LEU A 39 13.97 10.72 -12.87
CA LEU A 39 12.80 10.42 -12.06
C LEU A 39 11.56 11.05 -12.71
N GLN A 40 10.57 10.22 -13.02
CA GLN A 40 9.27 10.67 -13.52
C GLN A 40 8.23 10.48 -12.44
N VAL A 41 7.54 11.56 -12.08
CA VAL A 41 6.47 11.53 -11.08
C VAL A 41 5.15 11.82 -11.78
N MET A 42 4.21 10.87 -11.69
CA MET A 42 2.83 11.07 -12.10
C MET A 42 2.01 11.47 -10.88
N ILE A 43 1.33 12.61 -10.96
CA ILE A 43 0.39 13.07 -9.93
C ILE A 43 -1.03 12.90 -10.49
N VAL A 44 -1.85 12.11 -9.79
CA VAL A 44 -3.26 11.95 -10.10
C VAL A 44 -4.06 12.69 -9.06
N ASN A 45 -4.71 13.79 -9.47
CA ASN A 45 -5.59 14.56 -8.59
C ASN A 45 -7.03 14.06 -8.75
N LEU A 46 -7.64 13.71 -7.63
CA LEU A 46 -9.05 13.37 -7.54
C LEU A 46 -9.83 14.66 -7.38
N ASN A 47 -10.43 15.12 -8.47
CA ASN A 47 -11.06 16.45 -8.53
C ASN A 47 -12.57 16.38 -8.27
N SER A 48 -13.16 15.20 -8.37
CA SER A 48 -14.56 14.95 -8.07
C SER A 48 -14.69 14.15 -6.77
N PRO A 49 -15.67 14.47 -5.90
CA PRO A 49 -16.01 13.62 -4.77
C PRO A 49 -16.53 12.23 -5.19
N ASN A 50 -16.86 12.04 -6.47
CA ASN A 50 -17.26 10.75 -7.04
C ASN A 50 -16.08 9.98 -7.66
N ASP A 51 -14.86 10.54 -7.67
CA ASP A 51 -13.69 9.79 -8.13
C ASP A 51 -13.37 8.73 -7.07
N ASP A 52 -13.44 7.46 -7.43
CA ASP A 52 -13.03 6.36 -6.55
C ASP A 52 -11.52 6.10 -6.74
N PRO A 53 -10.68 6.40 -5.74
CA PRO A 53 -9.25 6.11 -5.80
C PRO A 53 -8.97 4.65 -6.15
N GLN A 54 -9.76 3.71 -5.64
CA GLN A 54 -9.55 2.27 -5.87
C GLN A 54 -9.72 1.94 -7.35
N LEU A 55 -10.81 2.39 -7.98
CA LEU A 55 -11.07 2.15 -9.41
C LEU A 55 -10.00 2.78 -10.29
N ILE A 56 -9.54 3.98 -9.94
CA ILE A 56 -8.45 4.65 -10.65
C ILE A 56 -7.16 3.84 -10.54
N PHE A 57 -6.79 3.37 -9.35
CA PHE A 57 -5.62 2.51 -9.18
C PHE A 57 -5.77 1.18 -9.94
N GLU A 58 -6.92 0.52 -9.90
CA GLU A 58 -7.16 -0.71 -10.65
C GLU A 58 -7.02 -0.49 -12.15
N SER A 59 -7.59 0.60 -12.69
CA SER A 59 -7.48 0.95 -14.10
C SER A 59 -6.02 1.23 -14.52
N LEU A 60 -5.23 1.92 -13.69
CA LEU A 60 -3.83 2.17 -13.97
C LEU A 60 -3.02 0.86 -14.02
N ASN A 61 -3.25 -0.02 -13.04
CA ASN A 61 -2.56 -1.31 -12.99
C ASN A 61 -2.95 -2.25 -14.14
N SER A 62 -4.15 -2.11 -14.71
CA SER A 62 -4.60 -2.90 -15.87
C SER A 62 -3.79 -2.65 -17.16
N THR A 63 -3.01 -1.57 -17.21
CA THR A 63 -2.18 -1.20 -18.36
C THR A 63 -0.68 -1.55 -18.18
N GLY A 64 -0.32 -2.20 -17.06
CA GLY A 64 1.08 -2.49 -16.67
C GLY A 64 1.31 -3.92 -16.17
N VAL A 65 2.24 -4.10 -15.21
CA VAL A 65 2.44 -5.39 -14.53
C VAL A 65 1.27 -5.62 -13.58
N ASP A 66 0.58 -6.75 -13.74
CA ASP A 66 -0.57 -7.09 -12.89
C ASP A 66 -0.19 -7.13 -11.41
N LEU A 67 -0.95 -6.39 -10.60
CA LEU A 67 -0.92 -6.53 -9.15
C LEU A 67 -1.29 -7.96 -8.76
N LYS A 68 -0.57 -8.52 -7.79
CA LYS A 68 -0.99 -9.79 -7.18
C LYS A 68 -2.29 -9.56 -6.42
N ASP A 69 -3.11 -10.61 -6.33
CA ASP A 69 -4.39 -10.54 -5.62
C ASP A 69 -4.25 -10.08 -4.16
N GLY A 70 -3.18 -10.48 -3.46
CA GLY A 70 -2.89 -9.97 -2.11
C GLY A 70 -2.70 -8.46 -2.06
N ASP A 71 -2.01 -7.86 -3.04
CA ASP A 71 -1.82 -6.41 -3.13
C ASP A 71 -3.14 -5.69 -3.44
N LYS A 72 -4.01 -6.29 -4.26
CA LYS A 72 -5.35 -5.75 -4.52
C LYS A 72 -6.20 -5.74 -3.26
N ILE A 73 -6.13 -6.79 -2.45
CA ILE A 73 -6.81 -6.87 -1.14
C ILE A 73 -6.29 -5.78 -0.20
N ARG A 74 -4.98 -5.53 -0.16
CA ARG A 74 -4.39 -4.43 0.60
C ARG A 74 -5.04 -3.09 0.24
N ASN A 75 -5.02 -2.78 -1.05
CA ASN A 75 -5.51 -1.52 -1.57
C ASN A 75 -6.99 -1.36 -1.19
N TYR A 76 -7.79 -2.39 -1.40
CA TYR A 76 -9.20 -2.39 -1.02
C TYR A 76 -9.41 -2.12 0.48
N LEU A 77 -8.66 -2.81 1.36
CA LEU A 77 -8.80 -2.67 2.80
C LEU A 77 -8.26 -1.34 3.35
N LEU A 78 -7.26 -0.73 2.71
CA LEU A 78 -6.57 0.45 3.25
C LEU A 78 -6.90 1.77 2.53
N MET A 79 -7.47 1.74 1.32
CA MET A 79 -7.87 2.96 0.60
C MET A 79 -9.23 3.49 1.07
N ASN A 80 -9.53 4.78 0.87
CA ASN A 80 -10.79 5.42 1.31
C ASN A 80 -10.99 5.52 2.84
N GLU A 81 -9.91 5.45 3.62
CA GLU A 81 -9.92 5.70 5.06
C GLU A 81 -9.36 7.08 5.42
N LEU A 82 -9.74 7.60 6.58
CA LEU A 82 -9.10 8.79 7.14
C LEU A 82 -7.61 8.49 7.43
N PRO A 83 -6.69 9.47 7.30
CA PRO A 83 -5.26 9.23 7.46
C PRO A 83 -4.89 8.47 8.74
N ASP A 84 -5.50 8.82 9.87
CA ASP A 84 -5.23 8.17 11.16
C ASP A 84 -5.72 6.71 11.19
N ALA A 85 -6.89 6.44 10.60
CA ALA A 85 -7.44 5.09 10.51
C ALA A 85 -6.63 4.22 9.55
N GLN A 86 -6.19 4.77 8.42
CA GLN A 86 -5.31 4.08 7.48
C GLN A 86 -3.99 3.66 8.15
N VAL A 87 -3.36 4.58 8.91
CA VAL A 87 -2.14 4.26 9.67
C VAL A 87 -2.39 3.19 10.73
N ALA A 88 -3.52 3.26 11.44
CA ALA A 88 -3.89 2.28 12.45
C ALA A 88 -4.12 0.89 11.83
N TYR A 89 -4.89 0.78 10.74
CA TYR A 89 -5.13 -0.49 10.07
C TYR A 89 -3.86 -1.08 9.47
N PHE A 90 -2.99 -0.23 8.93
CA PHE A 90 -1.71 -0.67 8.42
C PHE A 90 -0.85 -1.28 9.53
N LYS A 91 -0.57 -0.53 10.60
CA LYS A 91 0.36 -0.96 11.67
C LYS A 91 -0.18 -2.12 12.50
N ASN A 92 -1.47 -2.12 12.81
CA ASN A 92 -2.03 -3.09 13.76
C ASN A 92 -2.42 -4.41 13.09
N TYR A 93 -2.74 -4.39 11.79
CA TYR A 93 -3.26 -5.56 11.09
C TYR A 93 -2.45 -5.91 9.84
N TRP A 94 -2.22 -4.96 8.93
CA TRP A 94 -1.62 -5.26 7.63
C TRP A 94 -0.13 -5.63 7.72
N GLU A 95 0.68 -4.79 8.36
CA GLU A 95 2.12 -5.01 8.54
C GLU A 95 2.41 -6.36 9.26
N PRO A 96 1.71 -6.73 10.35
CA PRO A 96 1.83 -8.06 10.94
C PRO A 96 1.47 -9.22 10.00
N ILE A 97 0.52 -9.04 9.08
CA ILE A 97 0.19 -10.07 8.08
C ILE A 97 1.37 -10.22 7.11
N GLU A 98 1.86 -9.12 6.52
CA GLU A 98 2.98 -9.14 5.58
C GLU A 98 4.22 -9.84 6.16
N GLU A 99 4.61 -9.47 7.38
CA GLU A 99 5.76 -10.05 8.07
C GLU A 99 5.58 -11.55 8.33
N ARG A 100 4.41 -11.96 8.83
CA ARG A 100 4.15 -13.36 9.19
C ARG A 100 3.97 -14.27 7.98
N THR A 101 3.61 -13.71 6.83
CA THR A 101 3.45 -14.45 5.58
C THR A 101 4.66 -14.39 4.68
N ASN A 102 5.76 -13.73 5.10
CA ASN A 102 6.91 -13.43 4.23
C ASN A 102 6.48 -12.81 2.89
N PHE A 103 5.49 -11.90 2.93
CA PHE A 103 4.90 -11.24 1.76
C PHE A 103 4.19 -12.17 0.74
N ASP A 104 3.96 -13.45 1.06
CA ASP A 104 3.11 -14.35 0.24
C ASP A 104 1.61 -14.18 0.55
N LEU A 105 1.12 -12.97 0.26
CA LEU A 105 -0.23 -12.52 0.62
C LEU A 105 -1.33 -13.31 -0.11
N SER A 106 -1.15 -13.63 -1.40
CA SER A 106 -2.17 -14.35 -2.18
C SER A 106 -2.41 -15.76 -1.62
N SER A 107 -1.34 -16.46 -1.20
CA SER A 107 -1.46 -17.77 -0.56
C SER A 107 -2.14 -17.67 0.80
N PHE A 108 -1.72 -16.70 1.62
CA PHE A 108 -2.35 -16.43 2.91
C PHE A 108 -3.86 -16.17 2.79
N PHE A 109 -4.28 -15.28 1.89
CA PHE A 109 -5.71 -14.96 1.73
C PHE A 109 -6.50 -16.14 1.16
N ARG A 110 -5.90 -17.00 0.32
CA ARG A 110 -6.53 -18.25 -0.12
C ARG A 110 -6.81 -19.18 1.08
N ASP A 111 -5.84 -19.36 1.96
CA ASP A 111 -5.97 -20.22 3.13
C ASP A 111 -6.96 -19.63 4.14
N TYR A 112 -6.90 -18.31 4.37
CA TYR A 112 -7.87 -17.58 5.17
C TYR A 112 -9.31 -17.79 4.66
N LEU A 113 -9.55 -17.58 3.36
CA LEU A 113 -10.85 -17.79 2.75
C LEU A 113 -11.30 -19.26 2.85
N THR A 114 -10.37 -20.20 2.76
CA THR A 114 -10.65 -21.64 2.92
C THR A 114 -11.20 -21.94 4.31
N VAL A 115 -10.59 -21.38 5.35
CA VAL A 115 -11.07 -21.54 6.73
C VAL A 115 -12.42 -20.84 6.94
N LYS A 116 -12.62 -19.64 6.36
CA LYS A 116 -13.83 -18.84 6.59
C LYS A 116 -15.05 -19.32 5.80
N THR A 117 -14.84 -19.88 4.61
CA THR A 117 -15.92 -20.22 3.66
C THR A 117 -16.06 -21.72 3.42
N TYR A 118 -15.13 -22.53 3.93
CA TYR A 118 -15.03 -23.98 3.65
C TYR A 118 -14.87 -24.32 2.16
N LYS A 119 -14.41 -23.36 1.35
CA LYS A 119 -14.15 -23.50 -0.09
C LYS A 119 -12.70 -23.15 -0.38
N TYR A 120 -12.05 -23.88 -1.27
CA TYR A 120 -10.67 -23.62 -1.67
C TYR A 120 -10.63 -22.83 -2.99
N PRO A 121 -10.48 -21.49 -2.97
CA PRO A 121 -10.54 -20.69 -4.19
C PRO A 121 -9.30 -20.91 -5.07
N ASN A 122 -9.47 -20.68 -6.37
CA ASN A 122 -8.33 -20.63 -7.28
C ASN A 122 -7.42 -19.45 -6.90
N ILE A 123 -6.11 -19.66 -6.90
CA ILE A 123 -5.13 -18.62 -6.55
C ILE A 123 -5.26 -17.36 -7.42
N SER A 124 -5.73 -17.49 -8.67
CA SER A 124 -5.96 -16.38 -9.59
C SER A 124 -7.29 -15.64 -9.38
N LYS A 125 -8.11 -16.08 -8.41
CA LYS A 125 -9.43 -15.52 -8.09
C LYS A 125 -9.56 -15.17 -6.61
N VAL A 126 -8.42 -15.06 -5.91
CA VAL A 126 -8.41 -14.79 -4.48
C VAL A 126 -8.99 -13.41 -4.21
N TYR A 127 -8.66 -12.42 -5.06
CA TYR A 127 -9.22 -11.08 -4.93
C TYR A 127 -10.74 -11.07 -5.07
N GLU A 128 -11.27 -11.61 -6.18
CA GLU A 128 -12.72 -11.67 -6.44
C GLU A 128 -13.47 -12.38 -5.29
N THR A 129 -12.94 -13.54 -4.86
CA THR A 129 -13.53 -14.32 -3.76
C THR A 129 -13.49 -13.55 -2.44
N PHE A 130 -12.41 -12.80 -2.18
CA PHE A 130 -12.28 -11.98 -0.99
C PHE A 130 -13.34 -10.87 -0.97
N ILE A 131 -13.53 -10.15 -2.08
CA ILE A 131 -14.53 -9.07 -2.18
C ILE A 131 -15.95 -9.61 -1.98
N GLU A 132 -16.28 -10.75 -2.59
CA GLU A 132 -17.58 -11.41 -2.36
C GLU A 132 -17.78 -11.80 -0.89
N PHE A 133 -16.78 -12.43 -0.29
CA PHE A 133 -16.82 -12.80 1.13
C PHE A 133 -16.95 -11.57 2.05
N TYR A 134 -16.14 -10.54 1.79
CA TYR A 134 -16.08 -9.34 2.59
C TYR A 134 -17.42 -8.59 2.55
N SER A 135 -17.91 -8.29 1.35
CA SER A 135 -19.17 -7.55 1.14
C SER A 135 -20.40 -8.29 1.66
N PHE A 136 -20.38 -9.62 1.68
CA PHE A 136 -21.46 -10.41 2.25
C PHE A 136 -21.47 -10.40 3.79
N LYS A 137 -20.29 -10.32 4.41
CA LYS A 137 -20.14 -10.57 5.86
C LYS A 137 -19.90 -9.31 6.69
N TYR A 138 -19.32 -8.27 6.10
CA TYR A 138 -18.88 -7.07 6.80
C TYR A 138 -19.49 -5.83 6.14
N ASN A 139 -19.95 -4.90 6.97
CA ASN A 139 -20.56 -3.65 6.52
C ASN A 139 -19.54 -2.50 6.48
N ASP A 140 -18.43 -2.65 7.19
CA ASP A 140 -17.35 -1.67 7.33
C ASP A 140 -16.04 -2.35 7.71
N LYS A 141 -14.92 -1.65 7.51
CA LYS A 141 -13.57 -2.19 7.73
C LYS A 141 -13.24 -2.43 9.19
N MET A 142 -13.80 -1.61 10.09
CA MET A 142 -13.60 -1.78 11.52
C MET A 142 -14.12 -3.14 11.97
N SER A 143 -15.33 -3.52 11.54
CA SER A 143 -15.93 -4.83 11.83
C SER A 143 -15.17 -6.04 11.24
N PHE A 144 -14.35 -5.82 10.22
CA PHE A 144 -13.49 -6.86 9.65
C PHE A 144 -12.20 -7.06 10.45
N PHE A 145 -11.65 -5.95 10.96
CA PHE A 145 -10.39 -5.95 11.69
C PHE A 145 -10.56 -6.23 13.20
N ASP A 146 -11.71 -5.90 13.79
CA ASP A 146 -12.09 -6.21 15.18
C ASP A 146 -12.48 -7.69 15.40
#